data_AF-A0A1C5VPB9-F1
#
_entry.id   AF-A0A1C5VPB9-F1
#
_cell.length_a   1.000
_cell.length_b   1.000
_cell.length_c   1.000
_cell.angle_alpha   90.00
_cell.angle_beta   90.00
_cell.angle_gamma   90.00
#
_symmetry.space_group_name_H-M   'P 1'
#
loop_
_entity.id
_entity.type
_entity.pdbx_description
1 polymer ?
#
loop_
_entity_poly.entity_id
_entity_poly.type
_entity_poly.pdbx_seq_one_letter_code
_entity_poly.pdbx_strand_id
1 'polypeptide(L)' 'MTAKDVQVGQTISAGFFFRCGHLGDETDYTRIVGVVVRKLECYNQVLVDVDLEKSFNSPSKSVWVQLDKSEFSINS' A
#
# COMPACT_ATOMS: atom_id res chain seq x y z
N MET A 1 6.88 13.92 -4.16
CA MET A 1 6.77 13.18 -2.89
C MET A 1 7.35 11.80 -3.13
N THR A 2 8.18 11.33 -2.23
CA THR A 2 8.87 10.04 -2.32
C THR A 2 8.33 9.11 -1.24
N ALA A 3 8.49 7.80 -1.41
CA ALA A 3 8.08 6.82 -0.40
C ALA A 3 8.71 7.09 0.98
N LYS A 4 9.90 7.70 1.00
CA LYS A 4 10.60 8.09 2.24
C LYS A 4 9.89 9.19 3.01
N ASP A 5 9.07 10.02 2.36
CA ASP A 5 8.37 11.12 3.01
C ASP A 5 7.19 10.65 3.88
N VAL A 6 6.72 9.41 3.67
CA VAL A 6 5.60 8.82 4.42
C VAL A 6 5.97 8.59 5.88
N GLN A 7 5.05 8.89 6.79
CA GLN A 7 5.18 8.76 8.23
C GLN A 7 4.05 7.90 8.82
N VAL A 8 4.33 7.31 9.98
CA VAL A 8 3.31 6.62 10.78
C VAL A 8 2.20 7.61 11.18
N GLY A 9 0.95 7.17 11.12
CA GLY A 9 -0.25 7.97 11.37
C GLY A 9 -0.81 8.68 10.13
N GLN A 10 -0.09 8.68 9.01
CA GLN A 10 -0.61 9.26 7.77
C GLN A 10 -1.56 8.30 7.06
N THR A 11 -2.66 8.84 6.54
CA THR A 11 -3.50 8.09 5.61
C THR A 11 -2.83 8.10 4.25
N ILE A 12 -2.66 6.93 3.66
CA ILE A 12 -2.14 6.79 2.30
C ILE A 12 -3.16 6.14 1.40
N SER A 13 -2.96 6.33 0.11
CA SER A 13 -3.56 5.52 -0.91
C SER A 13 -2.49 5.01 -1.86
N ALA A 14 -2.39 3.69 -2.01
CA ALA A 14 -1.42 3.04 -2.89
C ALA A 14 -2.14 2.15 -3.91
N GLY A 15 -1.79 2.31 -5.19
CA GLY A 15 -2.27 1.52 -6.32
C GLY A 15 -1.26 0.47 -6.74
N PHE A 16 -1.76 -0.71 -7.14
CA PHE A 16 -0.93 -1.82 -7.59
C PHE A 16 -1.58 -2.50 -8.79
N PHE A 17 -0.77 -2.78 -9.80
CA PHE A 17 -1.12 -3.72 -10.84
C PHE A 17 -0.68 -5.11 -10.42
N PHE A 18 -1.53 -6.10 -10.62
CA PHE A 18 -1.21 -7.50 -10.40
C PHE A 18 -1.72 -8.32 -11.58
N ARG A 19 -1.06 -9.45 -11.84
CA ARG A 19 -1.51 -10.38 -12.88
C ARG A 19 -2.43 -11.42 -12.28
N CYS A 20 -3.57 -11.65 -12.92
CA CYS A 20 -4.55 -12.67 -12.57
C CYS A 20 -4.81 -13.60 -13.77
N GLY A 21 -5.69 -14.59 -13.59
CA GLY A 21 -5.90 -15.67 -14.57
C GLY A 21 -4.97 -16.87 -14.34
N HIS A 22 -5.33 -18.03 -14.90
CA HIS A 22 -4.59 -19.29 -14.70
C HIS A 22 -3.14 -19.20 -15.20
N LEU A 23 -2.87 -18.36 -16.21
CA LEU A 23 -1.56 -18.16 -16.82
C LEU A 23 -0.97 -16.76 -16.54
N GLY A 24 -1.63 -15.92 -15.75
CA GLY A 24 -1.18 -14.54 -15.52
C GLY A 24 -1.31 -13.63 -16.75
N ASP A 25 -2.23 -13.98 -17.64
CA ASP A 25 -2.53 -13.30 -18.90
C ASP A 25 -3.41 -12.06 -18.70
N GLU A 26 -4.14 -11.99 -17.60
CA GLU A 26 -4.92 -10.82 -17.23
C GLU A 26 -4.12 -9.90 -16.32
N THR A 27 -4.24 -8.59 -16.52
CA THR A 27 -3.71 -7.58 -15.60
C THR A 27 -4.88 -6.85 -14.96
N ASP A 28 -4.91 -6.83 -13.64
CA ASP A 28 -5.92 -6.15 -12.86
C ASP A 28 -5.26 -5.13 -11.92
N TYR A 29 -6.08 -4.24 -11.38
CA TYR A 29 -5.65 -3.12 -10.56
C TYR A 29 -6.38 -3.13 -9.23
N THR A 30 -5.63 -2.98 -8.15
CA THR A 30 -6.20 -2.79 -6.80
C THR A 30 -5.65 -1.54 -6.15
N ARG A 31 -6.46 -0.96 -5.28
CA ARG A 31 -6.12 0.24 -4.52
C ARG A 31 -6.27 -0.04 -3.04
N ILE A 32 -5.18 0.13 -2.31
CA ILE A 32 -5.14 0.07 -0.85
C ILE A 32 -5.29 1.49 -0.33
N VAL A 33 -6.22 1.68 0.62
CA VAL A 33 -6.42 2.94 1.33
C VAL A 33 -6.46 2.64 2.82
N GLY A 34 -5.66 3.35 3.59
CA GLY A 34 -5.59 3.11 5.03
C GLY A 34 -4.54 3.96 5.72
N VAL A 35 -4.39 3.74 7.03
CA VAL A 35 -3.46 4.48 7.89
C VAL A 35 -2.16 3.69 8.03
N VAL A 36 -1.03 4.36 7.86
CA VAL A 36 0.28 3.75 8.11
C VAL A 36 0.47 3.55 9.60
N VAL A 37 0.58 2.30 10.04
CA VAL A 37 0.79 1.95 11.46
C VAL A 37 2.23 1.58 11.76
N ARG A 38 3.01 1.16 10.75
CA ARG A 38 4.45 0.90 10.85
C ARG A 38 5.15 1.25 9.54
N LYS A 39 6.44 1.60 9.64
CA LYS A 39 7.31 1.88 8.48
C LYS A 39 8.64 1.18 8.68
N LEU A 40 9.11 0.51 7.63
CA LEU A 40 10.41 -0.13 7.56
C LEU A 40 11.15 0.39 6.32
N GLU A 41 12.29 1.02 6.53
CA GLU A 41 13.19 1.44 5.46
C GLU A 41 14.36 0.46 5.38
N CYS A 42 14.54 -0.20 4.24
CA CYS A 42 15.56 -1.21 4.01
C CYS A 42 16.27 -0.94 2.69
N TYR A 43 17.54 -0.49 2.76
CA TYR A 43 18.32 -0.08 1.59
C TYR A 43 17.58 0.98 0.74
N ASN A 44 17.06 0.55 -0.41
CA ASN A 44 16.35 1.37 -1.38
C ASN A 44 14.84 1.10 -1.38
N GLN A 45 14.35 0.31 -0.42
CA GLN A 45 12.95 -0.08 -0.30
C GLN A 45 12.30 0.58 0.90
N VAL A 46 11.02 0.94 0.74
CA VAL A 46 10.19 1.47 1.81
C VAL A 46 8.95 0.60 1.91
N LEU A 47 8.87 -0.14 3.01
CA LEU A 47 7.72 -0.97 3.36
C LEU A 47 6.90 -0.27 4.43
N VAL A 48 5.59 -0.20 4.24
CA VAL A 48 4.66 0.35 5.23
C VAL A 48 3.59 -0.68 5.57
N ASP A 49 3.29 -0.80 6.85
CA ASP A 49 2.17 -1.59 7.35
C ASP A 49 0.95 -0.66 7.37
N VAL A 50 -0.08 -1.00 6.59
CA VAL A 50 -1.25 -0.14 6.38
C VAL A 50 -2.47 -0.80 7.00
N ASP A 51 -3.06 -0.16 8.00
CA ASP A 51 -4.34 -0.60 8.58
C ASP A 51 -5.50 -0.21 7.65
N LEU A 52 -6.27 -1.22 7.25
CA LEU A 52 -7.38 -1.12 6.32
C LEU A 52 -8.68 -0.72 7.04
N GLU A 53 -8.66 0.41 7.78
CA GLU A 53 -9.77 0.85 8.65
C GLU A 53 -11.14 0.90 7.97
N LYS A 54 -11.18 1.09 6.63
CA LYS A 54 -12.41 1.18 5.84
C LYS A 54 -12.64 0.01 4.88
N SER A 55 -11.89 -1.08 5.00
CA SER A 55 -12.10 -2.26 4.14
C SER A 55 -13.35 -3.02 4.56
N PHE A 56 -14.35 -3.04 3.67
CA PHE A 56 -15.59 -3.79 3.86
C PHE A 56 -15.34 -5.29 4.09
N ASN A 57 -14.37 -5.86 3.36
CA ASN A 57 -14.09 -7.29 3.38
C ASN A 57 -13.13 -7.72 4.50
N SER A 58 -12.43 -6.78 5.14
CA SER A 58 -11.39 -7.07 6.13
C SER A 58 -11.12 -5.85 7.03
N PRO A 59 -12.10 -5.46 7.86
CA PRO A 59 -11.89 -4.38 8.82
C PRO A 59 -10.79 -4.74 9.81
N SER A 60 -9.94 -3.77 10.16
CA SER A 60 -8.85 -3.90 11.14
C SER A 60 -7.77 -4.93 10.79
N LYS A 61 -7.71 -5.37 9.52
CA LYS A 61 -6.52 -6.07 9.02
C LYS A 61 -5.52 -5.05 8.53
N SER A 62 -4.25 -5.34 8.74
CA SER A 62 -3.17 -4.56 8.15
C SER A 62 -2.46 -5.35 7.05
N VAL A 63 -1.88 -4.63 6.11
CA VAL A 63 -1.14 -5.22 4.98
C VAL A 63 0.17 -4.47 4.79
N TRP A 64 1.23 -5.22 4.52
CA TRP A 64 2.51 -4.64 4.15
C TRP A 64 2.49 -4.23 2.68
N VAL A 65 2.87 -2.98 2.43
CA VAL A 65 2.89 -2.34 1.12
C VAL A 65 4.30 -1.85 0.85
N GLN A 66 4.86 -2.25 -0.29
CA GLN A 66 6.10 -1.69 -0.80
C GLN A 66 5.80 -0.41 -1.59
N LEU A 67 6.12 0.77 -1.04
CA LEU A 67 5.77 2.05 -1.65
C LEU A 67 6.76 2.51 -2.73
N ASP A 68 8.02 2.08 -2.68
CA ASP A 68 9.03 2.47 -3.68
C ASP A 68 8.76 1.93 -5.09
N LYS A 69 7.83 0.98 -5.22
CA LYS A 69 7.40 0.39 -6.50
C LYS A 69 5.93 0.61 -6.83
N SER A 70 5.26 1.46 -6.08
CA SER A 70 3.82 1.68 -6.21
C SER A 70 3.51 3.13 -6.52
N GLU A 71 2.42 3.34 -7.25
CA GLU A 71 1.81 4.64 -7.34
C GLU A 71 1.10 4.93 -6.01
N PHE A 72 1.45 6.02 -5.34
CA PHE A 72 0.80 6.36 -4.07
C PHE A 72 0.65 7.87 -3.85
N SER A 73 -0.30 8.22 -2.99
CA SER A 73 -0.54 9.57 -2.48
C SER A 73 -0.71 9.54 -0.96
N ILE A 74 -0.27 10.61 -0.28
CA ILE A 74 -0.60 10.86 1.12
C ILE A 74 -1.88 11.68 1.14
N ASN A 75 -2.90 11.20 1.84
CA ASN A 75 -4.14 11.93 2.05
C ASN A 75 -4.00 12.76 3.33
N SER A 76 -4.09 14.08 3.17
CA SER A 76 -4.12 15.05 4.27
C SER A 76 -5.49 15.16 4.92
#